data_AF-A0ABD5DE31-F1
#
_entry.id   AF-A0ABD5DE31-F1
#
_cell.length_a   1.000
_cell.length_b   1.000
_cell.length_c   1.000
_cell.angle_alpha   90.00
_cell.angle_beta   90.00
_cell.angle_gamma   90.00
#
_symmetry.space_group_name_H-M   'P 1'
#
loop_
_entity.id
_entity.type
_entity.pdbx_description
1 polymer ?
#
loop_
_entity_poly.entity_id
_entity_poly.type
_entity_poly.pdbx_seq_one_letter_code
_entity_poly.pdbx_strand_id
1 'polypeptide(L)'
;FLGAGAVWFRTGHRDIEKLGGIGKKMPLISLAMLVGLLAMAALPPLNGFAGEWVIYQSFFKMSTGDLFIGRLLGPLLAVGLAITGALAVMCMA
;
A
#
# COMPACT_ATOMS: atom_id res chain seq x y z
N PHE A 1 -7.47 -6.12 -6.98
CA PHE A 1 -8.03 -7.30 -7.70
C PHE A 1 -9.17 -6.95 -8.66
N LEU A 2 -10.30 -6.37 -8.21
CA LEU A 2 -11.46 -6.09 -9.08
C LEU A 2 -11.12 -5.23 -10.32
N GLY A 3 -10.29 -4.20 -10.18
CA GLY A 3 -9.87 -3.36 -11.32
C GLY A 3 -9.12 -4.15 -12.41
N ALA A 4 -8.19 -5.04 -12.02
CA ALA A 4 -7.48 -5.91 -12.97
C ALA A 4 -8.45 -6.90 -13.66
N GLY A 5 -9.43 -7.42 -12.93
CA GLY A 5 -10.49 -8.27 -13.49
C GLY A 5 -11.36 -7.52 -14.49
N ALA A 6 -11.73 -6.28 -14.20
CA ALA A 6 -12.52 -5.44 -15.11
C ALA A 6 -11.75 -5.06 -16.38
N VAL A 7 -10.44 -4.80 -16.27
CA VAL A 7 -9.55 -4.60 -17.42
C VAL A 7 -9.53 -5.86 -18.28
N TRP A 8 -9.28 -7.03 -17.69
CA TRP A 8 -9.25 -8.28 -18.44
C TRP A 8 -10.59 -8.63 -19.08
N PHE A 9 -11.72 -8.40 -18.40
CA PHE A 9 -13.06 -8.62 -18.95
C PHE A 9 -13.34 -7.76 -20.19
N ARG A 10 -12.77 -6.55 -20.26
CA ARG A 10 -12.99 -5.61 -21.37
C ARG A 10 -11.97 -5.75 -22.49
N THR A 11 -10.73 -6.13 -22.21
CA THR A 11 -9.67 -6.23 -23.23
C THR A 11 -9.35 -7.65 -23.67
N GLY A 12 -9.67 -8.67 -22.86
CA GLY A 12 -9.25 -10.05 -23.08
C GLY A 12 -7.74 -10.28 -22.99
N HIS A 13 -6.93 -9.23 -22.82
CA HIS A 13 -5.48 -9.29 -22.79
C HIS A 13 -4.97 -9.36 -21.35
N ARG A 14 -4.03 -10.27 -21.10
CA ARG A 14 -3.26 -10.38 -19.84
C ARG A 14 -1.86 -9.79 -19.93
N ASP A 15 -1.42 -9.50 -21.16
CA ASP A 15 -0.10 -9.00 -21.46
C ASP A 15 -0.05 -7.48 -21.23
N ILE A 16 0.83 -7.04 -20.32
CA ILE A 16 0.93 -5.64 -19.92
C ILE A 16 1.43 -4.74 -21.05
N GLU A 17 2.23 -5.29 -21.97
CA GLU A 17 2.74 -4.54 -23.14
C GLU A 17 1.60 -4.09 -24.06
N LYS A 18 0.53 -4.89 -24.13
CA LYS A 18 -0.67 -4.62 -24.93
C LYS A 18 -1.69 -3.73 -24.23
N LEU A 19 -1.51 -3.46 -22.94
CA LEU A 19 -2.41 -2.65 -22.11
C LEU A 19 -1.97 -1.18 -22.00
N GLY A 20 -1.01 -0.76 -22.82
CA GLY A 20 -0.55 0.63 -22.90
C GLY A 20 -1.70 1.62 -23.14
N GLY A 21 -1.74 2.70 -22.36
CA GLY A 21 -2.73 3.77 -22.51
C GLY A 21 -4.15 3.43 -22.05
N ILE A 22 -4.36 2.28 -21.39
CA ILE A 22 -5.70 1.85 -20.96
C ILE A 22 -6.37 2.82 -19.97
N GLY A 23 -5.57 3.56 -19.20
CA GLY A 23 -6.08 4.60 -18.30
C GLY A 23 -6.92 5.67 -19.01
N LYS A 24 -6.61 6.00 -20.27
CA LYS A 24 -7.41 6.94 -21.07
C LYS A 24 -8.70 6.31 -21.60
N LYS A 25 -8.68 5.00 -21.88
CA LYS A 25 -9.84 4.26 -22.42
C LYS A 25 -10.84 3.87 -21.32
N MET A 26 -10.37 3.69 -20.10
CA MET A 26 -11.16 3.24 -18.94
C MET A 26 -10.89 4.12 -17.71
N PRO A 27 -11.19 5.44 -17.77
CA PRO A 27 -10.77 6.40 -16.76
C PRO A 27 -11.37 6.11 -15.38
N LEU A 28 -12.63 5.65 -15.31
CA LEU A 28 -13.29 5.34 -14.05
C LEU A 28 -12.60 4.19 -13.30
N ILE A 29 -12.22 3.12 -14.02
CA ILE A 29 -11.50 1.98 -13.44
C ILE A 29 -10.07 2.39 -13.07
N SER A 30 -9.43 3.21 -13.90
CA SER A 30 -8.10 3.75 -13.59
C SER A 30 -8.12 4.58 -12.29
N LEU A 31 -9.13 5.43 -12.10
CA LEU A 31 -9.26 6.28 -10.91
C LEU A 31 -9.55 5.43 -9.66
N ALA A 32 -10.45 4.44 -9.77
CA ALA A 32 -10.71 3.50 -8.68
C ALA A 32 -9.48 2.67 -8.30
N MET A 33 -8.68 2.20 -9.29
CA MET A 33 -7.42 1.53 -9.01
C MET A 33 -6.39 2.47 -8.39
N LEU A 34 -6.32 3.73 -8.84
CA LEU A 34 -5.44 4.74 -8.25
C LEU A 34 -5.80 5.02 -6.79
N VAL A 35 -7.08 5.18 -6.44
CA VAL A 35 -7.50 5.33 -5.04
C VAL A 35 -7.15 4.09 -4.21
N GLY A 36 -7.35 2.89 -4.77
CA GLY A 36 -6.94 1.65 -4.12
C GLY A 36 -5.43 1.56 -3.90
N LEU A 37 -4.63 1.98 -4.89
CA LEU A 37 -3.17 2.07 -4.80
C LEU A 37 -2.77 3.06 -3.70
N LEU A 38 -3.29 4.28 -3.71
CA LEU A 38 -3.03 5.28 -2.67
C LEU A 38 -3.40 4.76 -1.27
N ALA A 39 -4.48 3.97 -1.16
CA ALA A 39 -4.89 3.38 0.10
C ALA A 39 -3.92 2.28 0.57
N MET A 40 -3.30 1.54 -0.36
CA MET A 40 -2.26 0.56 -0.04
C MET A 40 -0.93 1.21 0.36
N ALA A 41 -0.58 2.38 -0.21
CA ALA A 41 0.56 3.17 0.24
C ALA A 41 0.30 3.92 1.56
N ALA A 42 -0.84 3.67 2.22
CA ALA A 42 -1.17 4.19 3.53
C ALA A 42 -1.01 5.72 3.63
N LEU A 43 -1.44 6.43 2.59
CA LEU A 43 -1.44 7.88 2.60
C LEU A 43 -2.42 8.42 3.67
N PRO A 44 -2.10 9.55 4.33
CA PRO A 44 -2.87 10.09 5.45
C PRO A 44 -4.39 10.19 5.26
N PRO A 45 -4.94 10.54 4.07
CA PRO A 45 -6.39 10.62 3.89
C PRO A 45 -7.09 9.27 3.73
N LEU A 46 -6.39 8.12 3.71
CA LEU A 46 -6.95 6.81 3.36
C LEU A 46 -6.84 5.78 4.49
N ASN A 47 -7.69 4.76 4.43
CA ASN A 47 -7.83 3.76 5.51
C ASN A 47 -6.54 2.96 5.79
N GLY A 48 -5.66 2.80 4.80
CA GLY A 48 -4.36 2.11 5.02
C GLY A 48 -3.50 2.79 6.09
N PHE A 49 -3.56 4.12 6.18
CA PHE A 49 -2.84 4.88 7.20
C PHE A 49 -3.35 4.57 8.61
N ALA A 50 -4.67 4.47 8.79
CA ALA A 50 -5.26 4.17 10.09
C ALA A 50 -4.80 2.79 10.61
N GLY A 51 -4.68 1.80 9.72
CA GLY A 51 -4.15 0.48 10.05
C GLY A 51 -2.68 0.52 10.45
N GLU A 52 -1.82 1.15 9.64
CA GLU A 52 -0.39 1.29 9.96
C GLU A 52 -0.16 2.08 11.25
N TRP A 53 -0.97 3.12 11.50
CA TRP A 53 -0.86 3.93 12.71
C TRP A 53 -1.06 3.11 13.99
N VAL A 54 -2.05 2.22 14.02
CA VAL A 54 -2.28 1.32 15.18
C VAL A 54 -1.11 0.34 15.36
N ILE A 55 -0.51 -0.11 14.26
CA ILE A 55 0.68 -0.98 14.29
C ILE A 55 1.87 -0.21 14.87
N TYR A 56 2.12 1.03 14.43
CA TYR A 56 3.15 1.90 15.00
C TYR A 56 2.95 2.12 16.50
N GLN A 57 1.72 2.42 16.93
CA GLN A 57 1.41 2.58 18.36
C GLN A 57 1.73 1.30 19.16
N SER A 58 1.48 0.13 18.59
CA SER A 58 1.79 -1.16 19.21
C SER A 58 3.30 -1.40 19.32
N PHE A 59 4.07 -1.05 18.28
CA PHE A 59 5.53 -1.14 18.32
C PHE A 59 6.16 -0.17 19.32
N PHE A 60 5.65 1.06 19.42
CA PHE A 60 6.11 2.01 20.43
C PHE A 60 5.81 1.55 21.85
N LYS A 61 4.60 1.00 22.10
CA LYS A 61 4.26 0.40 23.40
C LYS A 61 5.16 -0.79 23.74
N MET A 62 5.47 -1.64 22.76
CA MET A 62 6.38 -2.77 22.91
C MET A 62 7.82 -2.32 23.23
N SER A 63 8.26 -1.19 22.65
CA SER A 63 9.57 -0.61 22.93
C SER A 63 9.70 -0.01 24.33
N THR A 64 8.60 0.44 24.94
CA THR A 64 8.59 0.97 26.32
C THR A 64 8.45 -0.10 27.41
N GLY A 65 8.31 -1.38 27.07
CA GLY A 65 8.19 -2.47 28.03
C GLY A 65 9.50 -2.83 28.76
N ASP A 66 9.38 -3.55 29.87
CA ASP A 66 10.52 -3.98 30.71
C ASP A 66 11.42 -5.04 30.04
N LEU A 67 10.91 -5.74 29.01
CA LEU A 67 11.67 -6.73 28.27
C LEU A 67 12.71 -6.06 27.35
N PHE A 68 14.00 -6.34 27.58
CA PHE A 68 15.11 -5.89 26.72
C PHE A 68 14.88 -6.24 25.24
N ILE A 69 14.32 -7.42 24.96
CA ILE A 69 13.95 -7.84 23.60
C ILE A 69 12.94 -6.88 22.96
N GLY A 70 11.94 -6.42 23.70
CA GLY A 70 10.88 -5.53 23.20
C GLY A 70 11.41 -4.14 22.87
N ARG A 71 12.35 -3.66 23.70
CA ARG A 71 13.08 -2.40 23.48
C ARG A 71 13.84 -2.36 22.16
N LEU A 72 14.46 -3.47 21.77
CA LEU A 72 15.23 -3.56 20.52
C LEU A 72 14.33 -3.85 19.30
N LEU A 73 13.36 -4.76 19.44
CA LEU A 73 12.47 -5.18 18.34
C LEU A 73 11.48 -4.09 17.93
N GLY A 74 10.91 -3.34 18.87
CA GLY A 74 9.91 -2.29 18.59
C GLY A 74 10.38 -1.28 17.52
N PRO A 75 11.50 -0.57 17.71
CA PRO A 75 12.00 0.40 16.73
C PRO A 75 12.47 -0.28 15.42
N LEU A 76 13.03 -1.50 15.49
CA LEU A 76 13.44 -2.25 14.29
C LEU A 76 12.24 -2.55 13.38
N LEU A 77 11.13 -3.03 13.96
CA LEU A 77 9.91 -3.34 13.22
C LEU A 77 9.22 -2.07 12.69
N ALA A 78 9.27 -0.96 13.45
CA ALA A 78 8.78 0.33 12.99
C ALA A 78 9.55 0.84 11.76
N VAL A 79 10.88 0.71 11.74
CA VAL A 79 11.70 1.04 10.56
C VAL A 79 11.36 0.14 9.39
N GLY A 80 11.16 -1.17 9.62
CA GLY A 80 10.72 -2.10 8.58
C GLY A 80 9.40 -1.66 7.92
N LEU A 81 8.42 -1.27 8.73
CA LEU A 81 7.13 -0.76 8.25
C LEU A 81 7.30 0.54 7.44
N ALA A 82 8.16 1.44 7.90
CA ALA A 82 8.45 2.69 7.19
C ALA A 82 9.08 2.45 5.81
N ILE A 83 9.99 1.46 5.71
CA ILE A 83 10.61 1.08 4.43
C ILE A 83 9.57 0.49 3.47
N THR A 84 8.63 -0.32 3.97
CA THR A 84 7.57 -0.88 3.11
C THR A 84 6.65 0.22 2.55
N GLY A 85 6.31 1.23 3.36
CA GLY A 85 5.56 2.39 2.89
C GLY A 85 6.33 3.19 1.82
N ALA A 86 7.63 3.44 2.05
CA ALA A 86 8.47 4.14 1.09
C ALA A 86 8.58 3.40 -0.26
N LEU A 87 8.76 2.07 -0.24
CA LEU A 87 8.79 1.23 -1.43
C LEU A 87 7.44 1.26 -2.19
N ALA A 88 6.32 1.24 -1.46
CA ALA A 88 5.00 1.32 -2.07
C ALA A 88 4.78 2.64 -2.81
N VAL A 89 5.23 3.76 -2.24
CA VAL A 89 5.14 5.08 -2.90
C VAL A 89 6.06 5.15 -4.12
N MET A 90 7.28 4.61 -4.05
CA MET A 90 8.19 4.59 -5.20
C MET A 90 7.65 3.79 -6.38
N CYS A 91 6.87 2.73 -6.14
CA CYS A 91 6.22 1.96 -7.20
C CYS A 91 5.11 2.74 -7.93
N MET A 92 4.61 3.83 -7.33
CA MET A 92 3.57 4.68 -7.92
C MET A 92 4.12 5.87 -8.72
N ALA A 93 5.42 6.14 -8.61
CA ALA A 93 6.13 7.19 -9.36
C ALA A 93 6.58 6.67 -10.73
#